data_AF-A0A1V5VJJ7-F1
#
_entry.id   AF-A0A1V5VJJ7-F1
#
_cell.length_a   1.000
_cell.length_b   1.000
_cell.length_c   1.000
_cell.angle_alpha   90.00
_cell.angle_beta   90.00
_cell.angle_gamma   90.00
#
_symmetry.space_group_name_H-M   'P 1'
#
loop_
_entity.id
_entity.type
_entity.pdbx_description
1 polymer ?
#
loop_
_entity_poly.entity_id
_entity_poly.type
_entity_poly.pdbx_seq_one_letter_code
_entity_poly.pdbx_strand_id
1 'polypeptide(L)'
;MRRTSSSLILDYFKKFEGEEHYVGTVLDQVSKQYAKLYGRKPYDLIHAIMKLVQEGKITMVRDGVYMYNSKYKHSVSVAGCIV
;
A
#
# COMPACT_ATOMS: atom_id res chain seq x y z
N MET A 1 -1.99 -9.82 17.92
CA MET A 1 -2.11 -9.69 16.44
C MET A 1 -0.76 -9.28 15.86
N ARG A 2 -0.25 -9.99 14.85
CA ARG A 2 1.03 -9.65 14.19
C ARG A 2 0.73 -8.57 13.13
N ARG A 3 1.31 -7.37 13.24
CA ARG A 3 1.17 -6.35 12.20
C ARG A 3 1.87 -6.83 10.93
N THR A 4 1.12 -7.08 9.88
CA THR A 4 1.67 -7.43 8.57
C THR A 4 2.16 -6.17 7.86
N SER A 5 3.07 -6.32 6.91
CA SER A 5 3.55 -5.20 6.09
C SER A 5 2.41 -4.48 5.38
N SER A 6 1.40 -5.22 4.91
CA SER A 6 0.17 -4.66 4.33
C SER A 6 -0.61 -3.77 5.30
N SER A 7 -0.69 -4.16 6.58
CA SER A 7 -1.37 -3.35 7.59
C SER A 7 -0.61 -2.05 7.86
N LEU A 8 0.73 -2.08 7.84
CA LEU A 8 1.55 -0.88 8.02
C LEU A 8 1.44 0.07 6.83
N ILE A 9 1.39 -0.47 5.61
CA ILE A 9 1.17 0.32 4.39
C ILE A 9 -0.20 1.01 4.48
N LEU A 10 -1.25 0.26 4.82
CA LEU A 10 -2.59 0.82 4.95
C LEU A 10 -2.67 1.89 6.04
N ASP A 11 -2.03 1.68 7.19
CA ASP A 11 -1.96 2.68 8.27
C ASP A 11 -1.25 3.96 7.83
N TYR A 12 -0.15 3.83 7.07
CA TYR A 12 0.55 4.95 6.48
C TYR A 12 -0.38 5.76 5.58
N PHE A 13 -1.01 5.11 4.61
CA PHE A 13 -1.91 5.80 3.68
C PHE A 13 -3.15 6.39 4.35
N LYS A 14 -3.67 5.77 5.42
CA LYS A 14 -4.77 6.33 6.21
C LYS A 14 -4.40 7.61 6.94
N LYS A 15 -3.14 7.75 7.38
CA LYS A 15 -2.65 8.99 8.01
C LYS A 15 -2.56 10.14 7.01
N PHE A 16 -2.30 9.82 5.75
CA PHE A 16 -2.21 10.77 4.64
C PHE A 16 -3.39 10.59 3.67
N GLU A 17 -4.61 10.62 4.23
CA GLU A 17 -5.82 10.41 3.42
C GLU A 17 -5.99 11.53 2.39
N GLY A 18 -6.22 11.15 1.13
CA GLY A 18 -6.39 12.09 0.02
C GLY A 18 -5.09 12.64 -0.57
N GLU A 19 -3.93 12.20 -0.07
CA GLU A 19 -2.64 12.58 -0.63
C GLU A 19 -2.11 11.52 -1.60
N GLU A 20 -1.53 12.02 -2.70
CA GLU A 20 -0.86 11.21 -3.70
C GLU A 20 0.55 10.89 -3.25
N HIS A 21 0.87 9.61 -3.07
CA HIS A 21 2.21 9.18 -2.69
C HIS A 21 2.83 8.26 -3.71
N TYR A 22 4.09 8.54 -4.01
CA TYR A 22 4.90 7.65 -4.83
C TYR A 22 5.21 6.36 -4.07
N VAL A 23 5.05 5.24 -4.77
CA VAL A 23 5.24 3.90 -4.23
C VAL A 23 6.63 3.75 -3.60
N GLY A 24 7.68 4.25 -4.24
CA GLY A 24 9.04 4.20 -3.73
C GLY A 24 9.20 4.88 -2.37
N THR A 25 8.57 6.04 -2.18
CA THR A 25 8.59 6.77 -0.91
C THR A 25 7.86 6.00 0.20
N VAL A 26 6.70 5.44 -0.12
CA VAL A 26 5.92 4.63 0.82
C VAL A 26 6.70 3.37 1.22
N LEU A 27 7.31 2.70 0.24
CA LEU A 27 8.13 1.52 0.46
C LEU A 27 9.31 1.82 1.39
N ASP A 28 10.02 2.92 1.20
CA ASP A 28 11.13 3.33 2.06
C ASP A 28 10.67 3.61 3.50
N GLN A 29 9.57 4.37 3.66
CA GLN A 29 9.01 4.69 4.98
C GLN A 29 8.53 3.44 5.73
N VAL A 30 7.80 2.56 5.04
CA VAL A 30 7.31 1.32 5.64
C VAL A 30 8.47 0.38 5.94
N SER A 31 9.48 0.31 5.07
CA SER A 31 10.70 -0.48 5.31
C SER A 31 11.41 -0.04 6.58
N LYS A 32 11.60 1.27 6.78
CA LYS A 32 12.18 1.85 8.00
C LYS A 32 11.34 1.52 9.24
N GLN A 33 10.02 1.62 9.16
CA GLN A 33 9.13 1.25 10.26
C GLN A 33 9.18 -0.25 10.57
N TYR A 34 9.17 -1.10 9.54
CA TYR A 34 9.23 -2.56 9.70
C TYR A 34 10.57 -3.00 10.30
N ALA A 35 11.68 -2.40 9.85
CA ALA A 35 13.01 -2.66 10.38
C ALA A 35 13.12 -2.27 11.85
N LYS A 36 12.52 -1.14 12.27
CA LYS A 36 12.48 -0.73 13.68
C LYS A 36 11.66 -1.68 14.56
N LEU A 37 10.55 -2.20 14.03
CA LEU A 37 9.64 -3.08 14.77
C LEU A 37 10.14 -4.52 14.88
N TYR A 38 10.74 -5.04 13.81
CA TYR A 38 11.06 -6.46 13.67
C TYR A 38 12.56 -6.75 13.51
N GLY A 39 13.41 -5.72 13.43
CA GLY A 39 14.87 -5.87 13.27
C GLY A 39 15.30 -6.49 11.94
N ARG A 40 14.38 -6.59 10.96
CA ARG A 40 14.62 -7.28 9.68
C ARG A 40 14.01 -6.52 8.51
N LYS A 41 14.60 -6.69 7.32
CA LYS A 41 14.05 -6.11 6.09
C LYS A 41 12.74 -6.85 5.72
N PRO A 42 11.67 -6.13 5.36
CA PRO A 42 10.46 -6.77 4.87
C PRO A 42 10.76 -7.49 3.54
N TYR A 43 10.32 -8.74 3.43
CA TYR A 43 10.60 -9.58 2.26
C TYR A 43 9.82 -9.12 1.03
N ASP A 44 8.56 -8.69 1.21
CA ASP A 44 7.67 -8.40 0.09
C ASP A 44 6.69 -7.25 0.38
N LEU A 45 7.13 -6.02 0.10
CA LEU A 45 6.28 -4.84 0.21
C LEU A 45 5.49 -4.56 -1.08
N ILE A 46 6.05 -4.87 -2.25
CA ILE A 46 5.37 -4.65 -3.54
C ILE A 46 4.14 -5.56 -3.65
N HIS A 47 4.29 -6.86 -3.35
CA HIS A 47 3.16 -7.78 -3.28
C HIS A 47 2.09 -7.33 -2.27
N ALA A 48 2.50 -6.73 -1.15
CA ALA A 48 1.55 -6.19 -0.18
C ALA A 48 0.76 -5.00 -0.75
N ILE A 49 1.39 -4.12 -1.53
CA ILE A 49 0.71 -3.01 -2.23
C ILE A 49 -0.24 -3.54 -3.29
N MET A 50 0.21 -4.48 -4.14
CA MET A 50 -0.64 -5.10 -5.16
C MET A 50 -1.89 -5.73 -4.55
N LYS A 51 -1.74 -6.43 -3.42
CA LYS A 51 -2.88 -6.98 -2.68
C LYS A 51 -3.84 -5.90 -2.20
N LEU A 52 -3.35 -4.76 -1.70
CA LEU A 52 -4.21 -3.65 -1.27
C LEU A 52 -4.94 -2.98 -2.44
N VAL A 53 -4.32 -2.92 -3.63
CA VAL A 53 -4.97 -2.45 -4.86
C VAL A 53 -6.05 -3.42 -5.29
N GLN A 54 -5.75 -4.73 -5.29
CA GLN A 54 -6.70 -5.79 -5.63
C GLN A 54 -7.90 -5.83 -4.66
N GLU A 55 -7.66 -5.58 -3.38
CA GLU A 55 -8.71 -5.45 -2.36
C GLU A 55 -9.50 -4.14 -2.48
N GLY A 56 -9.13 -3.22 -3.37
CA GLY A 56 -9.77 -1.91 -3.55
C GLY A 56 -9.56 -0.95 -2.37
N LYS A 57 -8.54 -1.19 -1.53
CA LYS A 57 -8.24 -0.35 -0.37
C LYS A 57 -7.47 0.91 -0.76
N ILE A 58 -6.59 0.81 -1.74
CA ILE A 58 -5.83 1.94 -2.31
C ILE A 58 -6.07 1.98 -3.81
N THR A 59 -6.04 3.18 -4.39
CA THR A 59 -6.25 3.39 -5.82
C THR A 59 -4.94 3.86 -6.45
N MET A 60 -4.57 3.24 -7.57
CA MET A 60 -3.48 3.74 -8.40
C MET A 60 -4.00 4.95 -9.19
N VAL A 61 -3.45 6.12 -8.93
CA VAL A 61 -3.85 7.36 -9.62
C VAL A 61 -3.07 7.50 -10.92
N ARG A 62 -1.77 7.19 -10.88
CA ARG A 62 -0.82 7.21 -12.00
C ARG A 62 0.20 6.10 -11.81
N ASP A 63 1.00 5.81 -12.84
CA ASP A 63 2.07 4.83 -12.76
C ASP A 63 3.01 5.12 -11.57
N GLY A 64 3.05 4.19 -10.61
CA GLY A 64 3.84 4.32 -9.38
C GLY A 64 3.30 5.32 -8.33
N VAL A 65 2.13 5.94 -8.53
CA VAL A 65 1.50 6.86 -7.57
C VAL A 65 0.18 6.27 -7.06
N TYR A 66 0.10 6.10 -5.75
CA TYR A 66 -1.06 5.53 -5.07
C TYR A 66 -1.66 6.53 -4.10
N MET A 67 -2.97 6.47 -3.94
CA MET A 67 -3.73 7.30 -3.02
C MET A 67 -4.73 6.43 -2.25
N TYR A 68 -4.89 6.72 -0.97
CA TYR A 68 -5.98 6.20 -0.17
C TYR A 68 -7.07 7.25 -0.04
N ASN A 69 -8.29 6.86 -0.35
CA ASN A 69 -9.44 7.72 -0.21
C ASN A 69 -10.61 6.90 0.34
N SER A 70 -11.05 7.22 1.56
CA SER A 70 -12.13 6.50 2.24
C SER A 70 -13.47 6.67 1.52
N LYS A 71 -13.62 7.70 0.69
CA LYS A 71 -14.82 7.96 -0.13
C LYS A 71 -14.83 7.21 -1.46
N TYR A 72 -13.70 6.69 -1.92
CA TYR A 72 -13.65 5.87 -3.14
C TYR A 72 -14.11 4.44 -2.82
N LYS A 73 -15.43 4.20 -2.91
CA LYS A 73 -15.98 2.84 -3.07
C LYS A 73 -15.69 2.39 -4.50
N HIS A 74 -14.48 1.89 -4.76
CA HIS A 74 -14.15 1.41 -6.08
C HIS A 74 -14.86 0.07 -6.35
N SER A 75 -15.85 0.09 -7.25
CA SER A 75 -16.41 -1.07 -7.93
C SER A 75 -15.38 -1.57 -8.95
N VAL A 76 -14.46 -2.44 -8.53
CA VAL A 76 -13.42 -2.96 -9.44
C VAL A 76 -14.04 -4.00 -10.38
N SER A 77 -14.17 -3.63 -11.66
CA SER A 77 -14.22 -4.58 -12.76
C SER A 77 -12.78 -5.02 -13.03
N VAL A 78 -12.44 -6.24 -12.62
CA VAL A 78 -11.10 -6.82 -12.77
C VAL A 78 -10.84 -7.19 -14.25
N ALA A 79 -10.38 -6.23 -15.05
CA ALA A 79 -9.68 -6.56 -16.30
C ALA A 79 -8.24 -6.90 -15.94
N GLY A 80 -7.86 -8.16 -16.20
CA GLY A 80 -6.69 -8.82 -15.65
C GLY A 80 -5.34 -8.14 -15.93
N CYS A 81 -4.43 -8.34 -14.98
CA CYS A 81 -3.01 -8.36 -15.26
C CYS A 81 -2.45 -9.63 -14.60
N ILE A 82 -2.42 -10.71 -15.39
CA ILE A 82 -1.57 -11.88 -15.19
C ILE A 82 -0.38 -11.66 -16.11
N VAL A 83 0.81 -11.47 -15.53
CA VAL A 83 2.10 -11.83 -16.12
C VAL A 83 3.09 -12.05 -14.99
#